data_AF-A0A1X0NPC1-F1
#
_entry.id   AF-A0A1X0NPC1-F1
#
_cell.length_a   1.000
_cell.length_b   1.000
_cell.length_c   1.000
_cell.angle_alpha   90.00
_cell.angle_beta   90.00
_cell.angle_gamma   90.00
#
_symmetry.space_group_name_H-M   'P 1'
#
loop_
_entity.id
_entity.type
_entity.pdbx_description
1 polymer ?
#
loop_
_entity_poly.entity_id
_entity_poly.type
_entity_poly.pdbx_seq_one_letter_code
_entity_poly.pdbx_strand_id
1 'polypeptide(L)'
;MTTTIQPYTPLEWRICTKAFQDFVRQYGPTAFSFDLRPADMPQHTFHLDSILTIEGDTLKLRIGPNDFMDWETVCPSITGFTMPRNQNFLQIFETTYNLFRLEWAALGEEALRLHQEYNSARAQLEHE
;
A
#
# COMPACT_ATOMS: atom_id res chain seq x y z
N MET A 1 -12.97 15.92 -13.82
CA MET A 1 -12.96 14.77 -12.89
C MET A 1 -11.56 14.68 -12.33
N THR A 2 -11.39 14.98 -11.05
CA THR A 2 -10.08 14.93 -10.38
C THR A 2 -9.77 13.46 -10.13
N THR A 3 -8.92 12.87 -10.97
CA THR A 3 -8.37 11.54 -10.71
C THR A 3 -7.45 11.68 -9.51
N THR A 4 -7.95 11.36 -8.32
CA THR A 4 -7.11 11.16 -7.15
C THR A 4 -6.21 9.98 -7.49
N ILE A 5 -4.96 10.24 -7.85
CA ILE A 5 -3.96 9.18 -8.05
C ILE A 5 -3.85 8.49 -6.69
N GLN A 6 -4.45 7.30 -6.59
CA GLN A 6 -4.21 6.47 -5.42
C GLN A 6 -2.74 6.07 -5.47
N PRO A 7 -2.00 6.29 -4.37
CA PRO A 7 -0.55 6.09 -4.34
C PRO A 7 -0.17 4.61 -4.50
N TYR A 8 -1.09 3.70 -4.22
CA TYR A 8 -0.91 2.25 -4.33
C TYR A 8 -2.16 1.60 -4.93
N THR A 9 -1.93 0.59 -5.77
CA THR A 9 -2.97 -0.28 -6.33
C THR A 9 -3.59 -1.18 -5.26
N PRO A 10 -4.80 -1.72 -5.48
CA PRO A 10 -5.41 -2.69 -4.56
C PRO A 10 -4.54 -3.93 -4.30
N LEU A 11 -3.76 -4.37 -5.30
CA LEU A 11 -2.86 -5.51 -5.13
C LEU A 11 -1.66 -5.16 -4.24
N GLU A 12 -1.04 -4.00 -4.42
CA GLU A 12 0.03 -3.52 -3.54
C GLU A 12 -0.43 -3.44 -2.09
N TRP A 13 -1.64 -2.92 -1.86
CA TRP A 13 -2.23 -2.89 -0.52
C TRP A 13 -2.46 -4.29 0.06
N ARG A 14 -2.96 -5.25 -0.72
CA ARG A 14 -3.14 -6.64 -0.28
C ARG A 14 -1.81 -7.29 0.12
N ILE A 15 -0.78 -7.12 -0.70
CA ILE A 15 0.57 -7.66 -0.42
C ILE A 15 1.12 -7.05 0.87
N CYS A 16 1.11 -5.72 0.99
CA CYS A 16 1.63 -5.03 2.17
C CYS A 16 0.86 -5.40 3.43
N THR A 17 -0.48 -5.41 3.37
CA THR A 17 -1.35 -5.78 4.50
C THR A 17 -1.03 -7.20 4.98
N LYS A 18 -0.91 -8.17 4.06
CA LYS A 18 -0.61 -9.55 4.44
C LYS A 18 0.79 -9.69 5.03
N ALA A 19 1.78 -9.01 4.46
CA ALA A 19 3.15 -9.02 4.98
C ALA A 19 3.22 -8.42 6.40
N PHE A 20 2.52 -7.31 6.65
CA PHE A 20 2.44 -6.70 7.98
C PHE A 20 1.69 -7.59 8.97
N GLN A 21 0.58 -8.21 8.57
CA GLN A 21 -0.13 -9.17 9.41
C GLN A 21 0.79 -10.31 9.85
N ASP A 22 1.49 -10.94 8.90
CA ASP A 22 2.37 -12.07 9.20
C ASP A 22 3.56 -11.65 10.06
N PHE A 23 4.14 -10.47 9.78
CA PHE A 23 5.22 -9.91 10.59
C PHE A 23 4.79 -9.64 12.03
N VAL A 24 3.65 -8.95 12.22
CA VAL A 24 3.14 -8.62 13.56
C VAL A 24 2.69 -9.87 14.32
N ARG A 25 2.13 -10.88 13.65
CA ARG A 25 1.79 -12.16 14.28
C ARG A 25 3.03 -12.90 14.79
N GLN A 26 4.12 -12.86 14.02
CA GLN A 26 5.34 -13.61 14.35
C GLN A 26 6.24 -12.88 15.33
N TYR A 27 6.36 -11.55 15.23
CA TYR A 27 7.32 -10.74 15.98
C TYR A 27 6.67 -9.79 16.99
N GLY A 28 5.34 -9.69 16.99
CA GLY A 28 4.58 -8.83 17.90
C GLY A 28 4.42 -7.39 17.39
N PRO A 29 3.87 -6.51 18.25
CA PRO A 29 3.66 -5.09 17.94
C PRO A 29 4.91 -4.42 17.39
N THR A 30 4.77 -3.69 16.29
CA THR A 30 5.89 -3.15 15.51
C THR A 30 5.73 -1.65 15.29
N ALA A 31 6.79 -0.87 15.49
CA ALA A 31 6.78 0.56 15.16
C ALA A 31 6.53 0.78 13.66
N PHE A 32 5.65 1.73 13.35
CA PHE A 32 5.23 2.01 11.98
C PHE A 32 5.02 3.50 11.78
N SER A 33 5.75 4.07 10.82
CA SER A 33 5.69 5.49 10.48
C SER A 33 5.16 5.66 9.07
N PHE A 34 4.16 6.52 8.92
CA PHE A 34 3.48 6.73 7.66
C PHE A 34 2.99 8.17 7.49
N ASP A 35 2.87 8.56 6.24
CA ASP A 35 2.28 9.82 5.83
C ASP A 35 0.85 9.58 5.38
N LEU A 36 -0.09 10.37 5.90
CA LEU A 36 -1.48 10.36 5.46
C LEU A 36 -1.91 11.70 4.89
N ARG A 37 -2.87 11.65 3.96
CA ARG A 37 -3.57 12.79 3.40
C ARG A 37 -5.07 12.52 3.48
N PRO A 38 -5.76 13.07 4.50
CA PRO A 38 -7.22 12.95 4.62
C PRO A 38 -7.94 13.54 3.41
N ALA A 39 -9.07 12.95 3.02
CA ALA A 39 -9.85 13.38 1.86
C ALA A 39 -10.51 14.76 2.05
N ASP A 40 -10.84 15.12 3.29
CA ASP A 40 -11.39 16.42 3.70
C ASP A 40 -10.32 17.53 3.76
N MET A 41 -9.04 17.16 3.80
CA MET A 41 -7.91 18.09 3.84
C MET A 41 -6.83 17.71 2.81
N PRO A 42 -7.15 17.69 1.49
CA PRO A 42 -6.25 17.19 0.46
C PRO A 42 -4.96 18.01 0.30
N GLN A 43 -4.94 19.25 0.77
CA GLN A 43 -3.76 20.13 0.78
C GLN A 43 -2.77 19.83 1.92
N HIS A 44 -3.12 18.96 2.88
CA HIS A 44 -2.29 18.64 4.03
C HIS A 44 -1.86 17.18 4.02
N THR A 45 -0.55 16.95 4.21
CA THR A 45 0.01 15.64 4.51
C THR A 45 0.48 15.65 5.97
N PHE A 46 0.05 14.66 6.74
CA PHE A 46 0.43 14.48 8.14
C PHE A 46 1.35 13.27 8.27
N HIS A 47 2.44 13.43 9.00
CA HIS A 47 3.30 12.33 9.40
C HIS A 47 2.83 11.77 10.75
N LEU A 48 2.66 10.46 10.84
CA LEU A 48 2.30 9.78 12.08
C LEU A 48 3.27 8.64 12.39
N ASP A 49 3.73 8.63 13.64
CA ASP A 49 4.37 7.48 14.26
C ASP A 49 3.32 6.68 15.03
N SER A 50 3.29 5.38 14.79
CA SER A 50 2.30 4.47 15.37
C SER A 50 2.94 3.13 15.72
N ILE A 51 2.15 2.26 16.35
CA ILE A 51 2.51 0.86 16.52
C ILE A 51 1.48 0.02 15.77
N LEU A 52 1.94 -0.71 14.76
CA LEU A 52 1.20 -1.77 14.09
C LEU A 52 0.98 -2.92 15.06
N THR A 53 -0.28 -3.25 15.28
CA THR A 53 -0.75 -4.34 16.13
C THR A 53 -1.73 -5.21 15.36
N ILE A 54 -2.04 -6.39 15.89
CA ILE A 54 -3.07 -7.25 15.31
C ILE A 54 -4.08 -7.62 16.39
N GLU A 55 -5.36 -7.52 16.05
CA GLU A 55 -6.47 -8.00 16.87
C GLU A 55 -7.27 -9.02 16.06
N GLY A 56 -7.21 -10.29 16.48
CA GLY A 56 -7.66 -11.41 15.64
C GLY A 56 -6.85 -11.45 14.34
N ASP A 57 -7.51 -11.18 13.22
CA ASP A 57 -6.89 -11.12 11.89
C ASP A 57 -6.76 -9.68 11.35
N THR A 58 -7.22 -8.68 12.09
CA THR A 58 -7.27 -7.29 11.61
C THR A 58 -6.07 -6.50 12.11
N LEU A 59 -5.38 -5.80 11.20
CA LEU A 59 -4.33 -4.86 11.59
C LEU A 59 -4.95 -3.60 12.20
N LYS A 60 -4.33 -3.13 13.28
CA LYS A 60 -4.68 -1.88 13.95
C LYS A 60 -3.46 -1.01 14.18
N LEU A 61 -3.62 0.28 14.00
CA LEU A 61 -2.61 1.30 14.26
C LEU A 61 -2.89 1.91 15.62
N ARG A 62 -2.02 1.64 16.59
CA ARG A 62 -2.07 2.30 17.89
C ARG A 62 -1.38 3.65 17.78
N ILE A 63 -2.15 4.73 17.99
CA ILE A 63 -1.71 6.13 17.89
C ILE A 63 -1.66 6.83 19.25
N GLY A 64 -2.21 6.19 20.29
CA GLY A 64 -2.18 6.68 21.66
C GLY A 64 -2.14 5.54 22.68
N PRO A 65 -2.23 5.83 23.99
CA PRO A 65 -2.28 4.80 25.03
C PRO A 65 -3.47 3.85 24.88
N ASN A 66 -4.64 4.40 24.54
CA ASN A 66 -5.89 3.66 24.37
C ASN A 66 -6.57 3.93 23.01
N ASP A 67 -5.90 4.66 22.11
CA ASP A 67 -6.45 5.07 20.81
C ASP A 67 -5.90 4.22 19.68
N PHE A 68 -6.81 3.64 18.91
CA PHE A 68 -6.51 2.76 17.78
C PHE A 68 -7.28 3.20 16.54
N MET A 69 -6.64 3.04 15.38
CA MET A 69 -7.28 3.19 14.08
C MET A 69 -7.26 1.86 13.35
N ASP A 70 -8.35 1.55 12.66
CA ASP A 70 -8.43 0.36 11.83
C ASP A 70 -7.62 0.56 10.54
N TRP A 71 -6.74 -0.40 10.23
CA TRP A 71 -5.86 -0.34 9.07
C TRP A 71 -6.61 -0.11 7.76
N GLU A 72 -7.72 -0.83 7.54
CA GLU A 72 -8.54 -0.70 6.33
C GLU A 72 -9.18 0.68 6.17
N THR A 73 -9.45 1.37 7.28
CA THR A 73 -10.01 2.72 7.28
C THR A 73 -8.94 3.77 6.94
N VAL A 74 -7.71 3.54 7.39
CA VAL A 74 -6.60 4.48 7.19
C VAL A 74 -5.91 4.29 5.84
N CYS A 75 -5.78 3.05 5.36
CA CYS A 75 -5.10 2.69 4.11
C CYS A 75 -5.40 3.60 2.92
N PRO A 76 -6.67 3.94 2.60
CA PRO A 76 -6.98 4.81 1.47
C PRO A 76 -6.38 6.23 1.57
N SER A 77 -6.09 6.69 2.79
CA SER A 77 -5.51 8.00 3.07
C SER A 77 -3.98 7.97 3.18
N ILE A 78 -3.35 6.79 3.25
CA ILE A 78 -1.89 6.69 3.36
C ILE A 78 -1.26 7.04 2.01
N THR A 79 -0.38 8.04 2.02
CA THR A 79 0.39 8.48 0.84
C THR A 79 1.77 7.87 0.76
N GLY A 80 2.28 7.36 1.87
CA GLY A 80 3.58 6.69 1.94
C GLY A 80 3.82 6.13 3.32
N PHE A 81 4.69 5.12 3.42
CA PHE A 81 5.13 4.59 4.71
C PHE A 81 6.54 4.02 4.59
N THR A 82 7.23 3.97 5.73
CA THR A 82 8.57 3.37 5.77
C THR A 82 8.44 1.88 6.04
N MET A 83 8.89 1.07 5.09
CA MET A 83 9.00 -0.37 5.27
C MET A 83 10.07 -0.71 6.30
N PRO A 84 9.80 -1.64 7.24
CA PRO A 84 10.84 -2.21 8.08
C PRO A 84 11.93 -2.84 7.21
N ARG A 85 13.18 -2.40 7.35
CA ARG A 85 14.31 -2.92 6.54
C ARG A 85 15.04 -4.10 7.17
N ASN A 86 14.49 -4.66 8.25
CA ASN A 86 15.10 -5.79 8.92
C ASN A 86 14.91 -7.06 8.07
N GLN A 87 15.90 -7.97 8.13
CA GLN A 87 15.93 -9.17 7.29
C GLN A 87 14.70 -10.07 7.47
N ASN A 88 14.15 -10.13 8.70
CA ASN A 88 12.96 -10.92 8.99
C ASN A 88 11.74 -10.40 8.22
N PHE A 89 11.55 -9.08 8.19
CA PHE A 89 10.47 -8.47 7.43
C PHE A 89 10.65 -8.69 5.93
N LEU A 90 11.87 -8.51 5.41
CA LEU A 90 12.14 -8.71 3.99
C LEU A 90 11.83 -10.14 3.54
N GLN A 91 12.16 -11.14 4.35
CA GLN A 91 11.86 -12.55 4.07
C GLN A 91 10.35 -12.83 4.07
N ILE A 92 9.60 -12.26 5.02
CA ILE A 92 8.14 -12.38 5.04
C ILE A 92 7.55 -11.69 3.83
N PHE A 93 7.98 -10.47 3.54
CA PHE A 93 7.49 -9.71 2.39
C PHE A 93 7.73 -10.44 1.07
N GLU A 94 8.92 -10.99 0.87
CA GLU A 94 9.23 -11.81 -0.32
C GLU A 94 8.33 -13.05 -0.40
N THR A 95 8.12 -13.74 0.72
CA THR A 95 7.24 -14.90 0.77
C THR A 95 5.80 -14.52 0.42
N THR A 96 5.29 -13.42 1.00
CA THR A 96 3.96 -12.89 0.70
C THR A 96 3.86 -12.47 -0.76
N TYR A 97 4.81 -11.70 -1.28
CA TYR A 97 4.86 -11.28 -2.68
C TYR A 97 4.80 -12.48 -3.62
N ASN A 98 5.52 -13.57 -3.31
CA ASN A 98 5.50 -14.78 -4.11
C ASN A 98 4.13 -15.46 -4.19
N LEU A 99 3.26 -15.29 -3.18
CA LEU A 99 1.86 -15.76 -3.24
C LEU A 99 1.05 -14.98 -4.29
N PHE A 100 1.38 -13.71 -4.51
CA PHE A 100 0.67 -12.80 -5.41
C PHE A 100 1.39 -12.60 -6.76
N ARG A 101 2.48 -13.33 -7.01
CA ARG A 101 3.36 -13.13 -8.17
C ARG A 101 2.62 -13.18 -9.51
N LEU A 102 1.64 -14.08 -9.66
CA LEU A 102 0.85 -14.19 -10.89
C LEU A 102 -0.07 -12.98 -11.10
N GLU A 103 -0.75 -12.53 -10.04
CA GLU A 103 -1.58 -11.31 -10.09
C GLU A 103 -0.71 -10.08 -10.41
N TRP A 104 0.50 -10.03 -9.84
CA TRP A 104 1.46 -8.96 -10.10
C TRP A 104 1.93 -8.94 -11.56
N ALA A 105 2.25 -10.11 -12.13
CA ALA A 105 2.64 -10.24 -13.52
C ALA A 105 1.50 -9.78 -14.47
N ALA A 106 0.26 -10.17 -14.17
CA ALA A 106 -0.91 -9.76 -14.94
C ALA A 106 -1.11 -8.23 -14.94
N LEU A 107 -0.87 -7.54 -13.82
CA LEU A 107 -0.89 -6.07 -13.78
C LEU A 107 0.19 -5.45 -14.68
N GLY A 108 1.37 -6.04 -14.72
CA GLY A 108 2.46 -5.58 -15.58
C GLY A 108 2.13 -5.73 -17.08
N GLU A 109 1.54 -6.86 -17.46
CA GLU A 109 1.08 -7.11 -18.83
C GLU A 109 -0.01 -6.12 -19.26
N GLU A 110 -0.97 -5.84 -18.38
CA GLU A 110 -2.04 -4.88 -18.64
C GLU A 110 -1.51 -3.45 -18.78
N ALA A 111 -0.60 -3.04 -17.90
CA ALA A 111 0.04 -1.72 -17.99
C ALA A 111 0.83 -1.56 -19.31
N LEU A 112 1.54 -2.62 -19.73
CA LEU A 112 2.25 -2.63 -21.00
C LEU A 112 1.29 -2.51 -22.19
N ARG A 113 0.19 -3.27 -22.18
CA ARG A 113 -0.85 -3.22 -23.21
C ARG A 113 -1.44 -1.82 -23.36
N LEU A 114 -1.84 -1.20 -22.25
CA LEU A 114 -2.38 0.16 -22.23
C LEU A 114 -1.38 1.19 -22.77
N HIS A 115 -0.09 1.04 -22.43
CA HIS A 115 0.95 1.92 -22.94
C HIS A 115 1.13 1.79 -24.46
N GLN A 116 1.07 0.57 -24.99
CA GLN A 116 1.14 0.32 -26.43
C GLN A 116 -0.07 0.89 -27.18
N GLU A 117 -1.28 0.71 -26.64
CA GLU A 117 -2.52 1.28 -27.19
C GLU A 117 -2.43 2.82 -27.24
N TYR A 118 -1.99 3.45 -26.15
CA TYR A 118 -1.79 4.91 -26.10
C TYR A 118 -0.79 5.41 -27.16
N ASN A 119 0.38 4.77 -27.26
CA ASN A 119 1.39 5.18 -28.24
C ASN A 119 0.88 5.02 -29.68
N SER A 120 0.10 3.97 -29.95
CA SER A 120 -0.51 3.73 -31.26
C SER A 120 -1.54 4.81 -31.59
N ALA A 121 -2.41 5.15 -30.64
CA ALA A 121 -3.40 6.22 -30.81
C ALA A 121 -2.74 7.59 -31.00
N ARG A 122 -1.66 7.89 -30.26
CA ARG A 122 -0.90 9.13 -30.43
C ARG A 122 -0.26 9.22 -31.82
N ALA A 123 0.34 8.13 -32.31
CA ALA A 123 0.95 8.11 -33.64
C ALA A 123 -0.09 8.29 -34.77
N GLN A 124 -1.32 7.81 -34.58
CA GLN A 124 -2.41 8.04 -35.54
C GLN A 124 -2.84 9.51 -35.59
N LEU A 125 -2.90 10.19 -34.44
CA LEU A 125 -3.23 11.62 -34.36
C LEU A 125 -2.13 12.53 -34.93
N GLU A 126 -0.86 12.12 -34.86
CA GLU A 126 0.28 12.88 -35.43
C GLU A 126 0.37 12.77 -36.97
N HIS A 127 -0.42 11.88 -37.57
CA HIS A 127 -0.49 11.67 -39.02
C HIS A 127 -1.74 12.27 -39.70
N GLU A 128 -2.59 12.98 -38.95
CA GLU A 128 -3.66 13.86 -39.45
C GLU A 128 -3.21 15.32 -39.54
#